data_AF-A0A090RXX9-F1
#
_entry.id   AF-A0A090RXX9-F1
#
_cell.length_a   1.000
_cell.length_b   1.000
_cell.length_c   1.000
_cell.angle_alpha   90.00
_cell.angle_beta   90.00
_cell.angle_gamma   90.00
#
_symmetry.space_group_name_H-M   'P 1'
#
loop_
_entity.id
_entity.type
_entity.pdbx_description
1 polymer ?
#
loop_
_entity_poly.entity_id
_entity_poly.type
_entity_poly.pdbx_seq_one_letter_code
_entity_poly.pdbx_strand_id
1 'polypeptide(L)' 'MKLVGVTACISGVAHTYMAAELLEKSAKKAGYKIQVETQGALGQRMLSIKQP' A
#
# COMPACT_ATOMS: atom_id res chain seq x y z
N MET A 1 11.38 6.52 -10.98
CA MET A 1 11.81 5.79 -9.76
C MET A 1 10.81 4.65 -9.49
N LYS A 2 11.30 3.49 -9.05
CA LYS A 2 10.45 2.34 -8.66
C LYS A 2 10.54 2.20 -7.14
N LEU A 3 9.39 2.19 -6.47
CA LEU A 3 9.25 2.15 -5.02
C LEU A 3 8.60 0.84 -4.60
N VAL A 4 8.99 0.33 -3.45
CA VAL A 4 8.33 -0.77 -2.77
C VAL A 4 8.05 -0.34 -1.33
N GLY A 5 6.91 -0.73 -0.78
CA GLY A 5 6.51 -0.38 0.58
C GLY A 5 5.79 -1.54 1.25
N VAL A 6 5.83 -1.54 2.58
CA VAL A 6 5.04 -2.47 3.40
C VAL A 6 4.28 -1.63 4.43
N THR A 7 2.99 -1.88 4.57
CA THR A 7 2.18 -1.28 5.64
C THR A 7 1.77 -2.37 6.61
N ALA A 8 1.87 -2.08 7.91
CA ALA A 8 1.46 -3.00 8.96
C ALA A 8 0.89 -2.24 10.16
N CYS A 9 -0.22 -2.72 10.70
CA CYS A 9 -0.82 -2.17 11.91
C CYS A 9 -1.24 -3.33 12.83
N ILE A 10 -0.68 -3.34 14.04
CA ILE A 10 -0.99 -4.30 15.10
C ILE A 10 -2.48 -4.28 15.48
N SER A 11 -3.12 -3.10 15.45
CA SER A 11 -4.50 -2.92 15.88
C SER A 11 -5.53 -3.49 14.90
N GLY A 12 -5.15 -3.78 13.66
CA GLY A 12 -6.06 -4.33 12.66
C GLY A 12 -5.74 -3.92 11.23
N VAL A 13 -6.73 -4.02 10.35
CA VAL A 13 -6.53 -3.86 8.90
C VAL A 13 -6.84 -2.46 8.36
N ALA A 14 -7.59 -1.64 9.10
CA ALA A 14 -8.07 -0.34 8.62
C ALA A 14 -6.90 0.61 8.27
N HIS A 15 -6.01 0.88 9.23
CA HIS A 15 -4.86 1.74 9.00
C HIS A 15 -3.85 1.16 8.00
N THR A 16 -3.73 -0.17 7.95
CA THR A 16 -2.87 -0.87 7.00
C THR A 16 -3.28 -0.58 5.55
N TYR A 17 -4.58 -0.70 5.24
CA TYR A 17 -5.11 -0.40 3.90
C TYR A 17 -5.14 1.10 3.60
N MET A 18 -5.54 1.94 4.57
CA MET A 18 -5.53 3.40 4.42
C MET A 18 -4.13 3.94 4.09
N ALA A 19 -3.11 3.46 4.80
CA ALA A 19 -1.72 3.85 4.54
C ALA A 19 -1.27 3.41 3.15
N ALA A 20 -1.62 2.20 2.73
CA ALA A 20 -1.26 1.68 1.41
C ALA A 20 -1.89 2.54 0.29
N GLU A 21 -3.18 2.85 0.38
CA GLU A 21 -3.85 3.72 -0.60
C GLU A 21 -3.25 5.13 -0.67
N LEU A 22 -2.90 5.72 0.48
CA LEU A 22 -2.30 7.06 0.54
C LEU A 22 -0.88 7.08 -0.06
N LEU A 23 -0.08 6.04 0.19
CA LEU A 23 1.24 5.88 -0.41
C LEU A 23 1.14 5.75 -1.94
N GLU A 24 0.17 4.99 -2.43
CA GLU A 24 -0.10 4.85 -3.87
C GLU A 24 -0.54 6.18 -4.51
N LYS A 25 -1.52 6.87 -3.91
CA LYS A 25 -1.99 8.18 -4.40
C LYS A 25 -0.85 9.21 -4.44
N SER A 26 0.00 9.21 -3.42
CA SER A 26 1.14 10.14 -3.33
C SER A 26 2.22 9.81 -4.34
N ALA A 27 2.57 8.53 -4.51
CA ALA A 27 3.50 8.08 -5.53
C ALA A 27 2.99 8.41 -6.94
N LYS A 28 1.70 8.21 -7.22
CA LYS A 28 1.07 8.58 -8.50
C LYS A 28 1.16 10.09 -8.75
N LYS A 29 0.85 10.92 -7.75
CA LYS A 29 1.01 12.39 -7.82
C LYS A 29 2.46 12.81 -8.08
N ALA A 30 3.43 12.07 -7.54
CA ALA A 30 4.85 12.32 -7.74
C ALA A 30 5.43 11.68 -9.03
N GLY A 31 4.62 10.97 -9.83
CA GLY A 31 5.07 10.29 -11.05
C GLY A 31 5.93 9.04 -10.82
N TYR A 32 5.84 8.43 -9.64
CA TYR A 32 6.58 7.22 -9.28
C TYR A 32 5.70 5.98 -9.38
N LYS A 33 6.30 4.85 -9.77
CA LYS A 33 5.67 3.53 -9.68
C LYS A 33 5.95 2.96 -8.29
N ILE A 34 4.92 2.55 -7.57
CA ILE A 34 5.03 1.93 -6.26
C ILE A 34 4.27 0.60 -6.22
N GLN A 35 4.78 -0.36 -5.47
CA GLN A 35 4.04 -1.56 -5.01
C GLN A 35 4.01 -1.55 -3.49
N VAL A 36 2.85 -1.83 -2.90
CA VAL A 36 2.68 -1.84 -1.44
C VAL A 36 2.13 -3.18 -1.00
N GLU A 37 2.80 -3.83 -0.04
CA GLU A 37 2.28 -5.01 0.62
C GLU A 37 1.61 -4.62 1.94
N THR A 38 0.37 -5.06 2.16
CA THR A 38 -0.34 -4.86 3.42
C THR A 38 -0.21 -6.09 4.28
N GLN A 39 0.30 -5.94 5.50
CA GLN A 39 0.41 -7.00 6.50
C GLN A 39 -0.48 -6.66 7.69
N GLY A 40 -1.60 -7.35 7.84
CA GLY A 40 -2.55 -7.11 8.93
C GLY A 40 -3.10 -8.38 9.54
N ALA A 41 -4.08 -8.24 10.42
CA ALA A 41 -4.74 -9.36 11.09
C ALA A 41 -5.39 -10.36 10.11
N LEU A 42 -5.70 -9.95 8.89
CA LEU A 42 -6.25 -10.81 7.82
C LEU A 42 -5.16 -11.41 6.91
N GLY A 43 -3.89 -11.29 7.27
CA GLY A 43 -2.75 -11.81 6.50
C GLY A 43 -2.08 -10.77 5.59
N GLN A 44 -1.26 -11.28 4.67
CA GLN A 44 -0.46 -10.48 3.74
C GLN A 44 -1.18 -10.37 2.40
N ARG A 45 -1.29 -9.15 1.86
CA ARG A 45 -1.86 -8.92 0.53
C ARG A 45 -1.00 -7.93 -0.25
N MET A 46 -0.60 -8.34 -1.45
CA MET A 46 0.13 -7.47 -2.37
C MET A 46 -0.86 -6.58 -3.12
N LEU A 47 -0.77 -5.27 -2.92
CA LEU A 47 -1.42 -4.29 -3.78
C LEU A 47 -0.46 -3.98 -4.93
N SER A 48 -0.76 -4.59 -6.07
CA SER A 48 -0.11 -4.30 -7.34
C SER A 48 -1.19 -3.91 -8.31
N ILE A 49 -1.21 -2.62 -8.67
CA ILE A 49 -1.95 -2.02 -9.79
C ILE A 49 -3.01 -2.94 -10.43
N LYS A 50 -4.22 -2.87 -9.88
CA LYS A 50 -5.44 -2.88 -10.69
C LYS A 50 -6.18 -1.59 -10.37
N GLN A 51 -6.01 -0.58 -11.20
CA GLN A 51 -7.13 0.31 -11.47
C GLN A 51 -7.00 0.80 -12.92
N PRO A 52 -8.10 0.78 -13.70
CA PRO A 52 -8.17 1.34 -15.04
C PRO A 52 -7.89 2.86 -15.03
#